data_AF-A0A7Z1AVN6-F1
#
_entry.id   AF-A0A7Z1AVN6-F1
#
_cell.length_a   1.000
_cell.length_b   1.000
_cell.length_c   1.000
_cell.angle_alpha   90.00
_cell.angle_beta   90.00
_cell.angle_gamma   90.00
#
_symmetry.space_group_name_H-M   'P 1'
#
loop_
_entity.id
_entity.type
_entity.pdbx_description
1 polymer ?
#
loop_
_entity_poly.entity_id
_entity_poly.type
_entity_poly.pdbx_seq_one_letter_code
_entity_poly.pdbx_strand_id
1 'polypeptide(L)' 'MSGPVEVRDFLLQQETRDTSLGFGGVPAPRTGETSRVTDEQVRRAQLAVAHSARDVDDCRELMEMLGLVPGEDGVPPVRR' A
#
# COMPACT_ATOMS: atom_id res chain seq x y z
N MET A 1 15.65 0.80 42.63
CA MET A 1 14.52 0.51 41.73
C MET A 1 14.32 1.73 40.88
N SER A 2 14.97 1.71 39.72
CA SER A 2 15.11 2.87 38.88
C SER A 2 13.83 3.21 38.13
N GLY A 3 13.53 4.50 38.10
CA GLY A 3 12.27 5.06 37.67
C GLY A 3 12.15 5.33 36.17
N PRO A 4 11.04 5.99 35.76
CA PRO A 4 10.65 6.22 34.36
C PRO A 4 11.62 7.08 33.54
N VAL A 5 12.67 7.62 34.15
CA VAL A 5 13.71 8.41 33.48
C VAL A 5 14.61 7.50 32.64
N GLU A 6 14.99 6.34 33.15
CA GLU A 6 15.84 5.40 32.40
C GLU A 6 15.12 4.81 31.17
N VAL A 7 13.78 4.65 31.27
CA VAL A 7 12.94 4.21 30.15
C VAL A 7 12.90 5.27 29.04
N ARG A 8 12.85 6.56 29.41
CA ARG A 8 12.87 7.66 28.45
C ARG A 8 14.22 7.77 27.73
N ASP A 9 15.31 7.65 28.47
CA ASP A 9 16.67 7.67 27.89
C ASP A 9 16.91 6.46 26.98
N PHE A 10 16.37 5.29 27.34
CA PHE A 10 16.43 4.09 26.51
C PHE A 10 15.66 4.24 25.19
N LEU A 11 14.46 4.83 25.22
CA LEU A 11 13.66 5.08 24.01
C LEU A 11 14.32 6.12 23.09
N LEU A 12 14.87 7.20 23.65
CA LEU A 12 15.60 8.22 22.87
C LEU A 12 16.89 7.65 22.24
N GLN A 13 17.58 6.74 22.93
CA GLN A 13 18.74 6.03 22.38
C GLN A 13 18.36 5.02 21.29
N GLN A 14 17.20 4.36 21.38
CA GLN A 14 16.70 3.50 20.31
C GLN A 14 16.39 4.30 19.04
N GLU A 15 15.65 5.41 19.16
CA GLU A 15 15.30 6.27 18.01
C GLU A 15 16.56 6.79 17.28
N THR A 16 17.60 7.16 18.03
CA THR A 16 18.89 7.59 17.48
C THR A 16 19.66 6.45 16.79
N ARG A 17 19.56 5.21 17.32
CA ARG A 17 20.17 4.02 16.70
C ARG A 17 19.45 3.59 15.43
N ASP A 18 18.13 3.64 15.43
CA ASP A 18 17.30 3.28 14.28
C ASP A 18 17.49 4.28 13.12
N THR A 19 17.81 5.53 13.43
CA THR A 19 18.11 6.57 12.41
C THR A 19 19.52 6.43 11.82
N SER A 20 20.47 5.79 12.53
CA SER A 20 21.87 5.64 12.09
C SER A 20 22.20 4.27 11.48
N LEU A 21 21.35 3.26 11.70
CA LEU A 21 21.43 1.94 11.08
C LEU A 21 20.31 1.79 10.05
N GLY A 22 20.53 2.37 8.86
CA GLY A 22 19.76 1.96 7.70
C GLY A 22 19.82 0.44 7.56
N PHE A 23 18.66 -0.18 7.32
CA PHE A 23 18.36 -1.62 7.15
C PHE A 23 17.85 -2.37 8.38
N GLY A 24 16.52 -2.52 8.45
CA GLY A 24 15.89 -3.74 8.96
C GLY A 24 14.68 -3.53 9.86
N GLY A 25 13.48 -3.40 9.29
CA GLY A 25 12.27 -3.69 10.07
C GLY A 25 10.96 -3.21 9.44
N VAL A 26 10.87 -1.93 9.09
CA VAL A 26 9.63 -1.35 8.58
C VAL A 26 9.94 -0.34 7.49
N PRO A 27 9.36 -0.48 6.27
CA PRO A 27 9.48 0.54 5.25
C PRO A 27 8.99 1.89 5.79
N ALA A 28 9.83 2.92 5.68
CA ALA A 28 9.44 4.27 6.07
C ALA A 28 8.19 4.73 5.29
N PRO A 29 7.35 5.60 5.88
CA PRO A 29 6.21 6.20 5.18
C PRO A 29 6.69 6.84 3.88
N ARG A 30 6.19 6.35 2.74
CA ARG A 30 6.53 6.87 1.41
C ARG A 30 5.76 8.17 1.20
N THR A 31 6.22 9.24 1.81
CA THR A 31 5.68 10.59 1.63
C THR A 31 6.04 11.11 0.23
N GLY A 32 5.04 11.25 -0.66
CA GLY A 32 5.20 12.10 -1.85
C GLY A 32 4.68 11.59 -3.20
N GLU A 33 4.35 10.31 -3.37
CA GLU A 33 3.84 9.81 -4.67
C GLU A 33 2.31 9.80 -4.69
N THR A 34 1.70 10.89 -5.15
CA THR A 34 0.25 11.13 -5.17
C THR A 34 -0.50 10.53 -6.37
N SER A 35 0.07 9.55 -7.07
CA SER A 35 -0.72 8.64 -7.92
C SER A 35 0.17 7.46 -8.33
N ARG A 36 -0.02 6.30 -7.70
CA ARG A 36 0.79 5.11 -8.02
C ARG A 36 0.34 4.41 -9.30
N VAL A 37 -0.84 4.72 -9.82
CA VAL A 37 -1.47 3.98 -10.91
C VAL A 37 -2.20 4.92 -11.87
N THR A 38 -1.77 4.94 -13.12
CA THR A 38 -2.39 5.70 -14.21
C THR A 38 -3.63 5.01 -14.77
N ASP A 39 -4.50 5.76 -15.45
CA ASP A 39 -5.68 5.22 -16.14
C ASP A 39 -5.33 4.08 -17.10
N GLU A 40 -4.22 4.24 -17.82
CA GLU A 40 -3.76 3.23 -18.76
C GLU A 40 -3.30 1.94 -18.06
N GLN A 41 -2.71 2.05 -16.87
CA GLN A 41 -2.36 0.87 -16.07
C GLN A 41 -3.61 0.15 -15.57
N VAL A 42 -4.65 0.89 -15.15
CA VAL A 42 -5.93 0.30 -14.77
C VAL A 42 -6.60 -0.39 -15.95
N ARG A 43 -6.67 0.28 -17.12
CA ARG A 43 -7.26 -0.31 -18.34
C ARG A 43 -6.53 -1.59 -18.75
N ARG A 44 -5.19 -1.59 -18.75
CA ARG A 44 -4.40 -2.79 -19.07
C ARG A 44 -4.63 -3.91 -18.06
N ALA A 45 -4.75 -3.58 -16.77
CA ALA A 45 -5.07 -4.56 -15.74
C ALA A 45 -6.47 -5.17 -15.96
N GLN A 46 -7.49 -4.35 -16.26
CA GLN A 46 -8.83 -4.83 -16.58
C GLN A 46 -8.83 -5.78 -17.79
N LEU A 47 -8.10 -5.44 -18.85
CA LEU A 47 -7.96 -6.31 -20.03
C LEU A 47 -7.25 -7.63 -19.70
N ALA A 48 -6.19 -7.59 -18.89
CA ALA A 48 -5.49 -8.79 -18.46
C ALA A 48 -6.39 -9.72 -17.63
N VAL A 49 -7.16 -9.16 -16.70
CA VAL A 49 -8.13 -9.92 -15.88
C VAL A 49 -9.19 -10.55 -16.77
N ALA A 50 -9.80 -9.78 -17.69
CA ALA A 50 -10.80 -10.27 -18.62
C ALA A 50 -10.28 -11.42 -19.50
N HIS A 51 -9.00 -11.40 -19.88
CA HIS A 51 -8.38 -12.49 -20.64
C HIS A 51 -8.10 -13.74 -19.78
N SER A 52 -7.85 -13.57 -18.49
CA SER A 52 -7.53 -14.66 -17.56
C SER A 52 -8.75 -15.35 -16.93
N ALA A 53 -9.90 -14.67 -16.93
CA ALA A 53 -11.11 -15.16 -16.29
C ALA A 53 -11.70 -16.37 -17.03
N ARG A 54 -12.29 -17.30 -16.27
CA ARG A 54 -12.93 -18.51 -16.83
C ARG A 54 -14.33 -18.22 -17.37
N ASP A 55 -15.02 -17.30 -16.74
CA ASP A 55 -16.36 -16.85 -17.10
C ASP A 55 -16.59 -15.40 -16.64
N VAL A 56 -17.82 -14.89 -16.84
CA VAL A 56 -18.19 -13.51 -16.54
C VAL A 56 -18.25 -13.24 -15.04
N ASP A 57 -18.67 -14.23 -14.25
CA ASP A 57 -18.80 -14.09 -12.80
C ASP A 57 -17.43 -14.07 -12.13
N ASP A 58 -16.52 -14.95 -12.56
CA ASP A 58 -15.11 -15.00 -12.15
C ASP A 58 -14.38 -13.69 -12.51
N CYS A 59 -14.62 -13.15 -13.71
CA CYS A 59 -14.07 -11.86 -14.13
C CYS A 59 -14.52 -10.73 -13.18
N ARG A 60 -15.81 -10.71 -12.84
CA ARG A 60 -16.40 -9.71 -11.94
C ARG A 60 -15.80 -9.81 -10.53
N GLU A 61 -15.70 -11.01 -9.99
CA GLU A 61 -15.11 -11.27 -8.67
C GLU A 61 -13.64 -10.82 -8.63
N LEU A 62 -12.84 -11.18 -9.63
CA LEU A 62 -11.43 -10.77 -9.72
C LEU A 62 -11.27 -9.25 -9.81
N MET A 63 -12.10 -8.58 -10.61
CA MET A 63 -12.06 -7.11 -10.70
C MET A 63 -12.44 -6.43 -9.38
N GLU A 64 -13.41 -6.97 -8.65
CA GLU A 64 -13.80 -6.48 -7.32
C GLU A 64 -12.67 -6.68 -6.30
N MET A 65 -12.07 -7.87 -6.24
CA MET A 65 -10.96 -8.20 -5.35
C MET A 65 -9.73 -7.33 -5.59
N LEU A 66 -9.45 -6.99 -6.85
CA LEU A 66 -8.32 -6.15 -7.23
C LEU A 66 -8.63 -4.65 -7.15
N GLY A 67 -9.87 -4.25 -6.86
CA GLY A 67 -10.27 -2.85 -6.84
C GLY A 67 -10.16 -2.18 -8.20
N LEU A 68 -10.40 -2.93 -9.27
CA LEU A 68 -10.37 -2.46 -10.66
C LEU A 68 -11.76 -2.02 -11.15
N VAL A 69 -12.81 -2.30 -10.38
CA VAL A 69 -14.17 -1.82 -10.66
C VAL A 69 -14.24 -0.31 -10.41
N PRO A 70 -14.85 0.47 -11.32
CA PRO A 70 -15.15 1.88 -11.06
C PRO A 70 -15.99 2.00 -9.78
N GLY A 71 -15.53 2.82 -8.82
CA GLY A 71 -16.34 3.18 -7.66
C GLY A 71 -17.55 4.03 -8.05
N GLU A 72 -18.35 4.46 -7.07
CA GLU A 72 -19.54 5.32 -7.29
C GLU A 72 -19.19 6.63 -8.03
N ASP A 73 -17.96 7.11 -7.87
CA ASP A 73 -17.43 8.30 -8.55
C ASP A 73 -16.84 7.99 -9.95
N GLY A 74 -16.96 6.75 -10.44
CA GLY A 74 -16.32 6.28 -11.67
C GLY A 74 -14.80 6.07 -11.56
N VAL A 75 -14.23 6.25 -10.37
CA VAL A 75 -12.78 6.13 -10.11
C VAL A 75 -12.50 4.83 -9.35
N PRO A 76 -11.68 3.92 -9.89
CA PRO A 76 -11.29 2.71 -9.16
C PRO A 76 -10.44 3.05 -7.93
N PRO A 77 -10.63 2.32 -6.80
CA PRO A 77 -9.98 2.61 -5.51
C PRO A 77 -8.44 2.55 -5.57
N VAL A 78 -7.88 1.83 -6.54
CA VAL A 78 -6.42 1.69 -6.74
C VAL A 78 -5.74 2.97 -7.27
N ARG A 79 -6.51 4.01 -7.63
CA ARG A 79 -5.99 5.26 -8.22
C ARG A 79 -5.56 6.33 -7.21
N ARG A 80 -5.52 6.02 -5.91
CA ARG A 80 -5.22 6.98 -4.84
C ARG A 80 -3.72 7.25 -4.63
#